data_AF-A0A6J2JTB3-F1
#
_entry.id   AF-A0A6J2JTB3-F1
#
_cell.length_a   1.000
_cell.length_b   1.000
_cell.length_c   1.000
_cell.angle_alpha   90.00
_cell.angle_beta   90.00
_cell.angle_gamma   90.00
#
_symmetry.space_group_name_H-M   'P 1'
#
loop_
_entity.id
_entity.type
_entity.pdbx_description
1 polymer ?
#
loop_
_entity_poly.entity_id
_entity_poly.type
_entity_poly.pdbx_seq_one_letter_code
_entity_poly.pdbx_strand_id
1 'polypeptide(L)'
;MSEHSGEESKINSNTATTILKSVDKDLLAGRKKGSIKEYFSPRNIVTKKKNSSKSIQVNLDKWISENDLCLEVPSETYWKVVAEKRRKALAEALNENEILHKSLSLLTEENLKYKKLLDEANSFIEVCKELMSDTADDTGIEIDDTKICNGTIENGIEPIE
;
A
#
# COMPACT_ATOMS: atom_id res chain seq x y z
N MET A 1 13.92 38.54 -8.95
CA MET A 1 14.57 37.21 -8.90
C MET A 1 14.41 36.71 -7.48
N SER A 2 13.56 35.71 -7.26
CA SER A 2 13.35 35.08 -5.95
C SER A 2 13.63 33.60 -6.13
N GLU A 3 14.74 33.14 -5.57
CA GLU A 3 15.12 31.73 -5.54
C GLU A 3 14.53 31.13 -4.25
N HIS A 4 13.62 30.16 -4.39
CA HIS A 4 13.23 29.27 -3.30
C HIS A 4 13.86 27.91 -3.56
N SER A 5 14.90 27.59 -2.79
CA SER A 5 15.50 26.27 -2.73
C SER A 5 14.54 25.32 -2.00
N GLY A 6 13.95 24.37 -2.72
CA GLY A 6 13.23 23.26 -2.13
C GLY A 6 14.21 22.21 -1.61
N GLU A 7 14.22 21.99 -0.30
CA GLU A 7 14.85 20.82 0.32
C GLU A 7 13.96 19.59 0.08
N GLU A 8 14.40 18.70 -0.81
CA GLU A 8 13.78 17.39 -1.00
C GLU A 8 14.26 16.41 0.08
N SER A 9 13.42 16.17 1.08
CA SER A 9 13.59 15.11 2.06
C SER A 9 13.41 13.73 1.41
N LYS A 10 14.53 13.04 1.16
CA LYS A 10 14.59 11.66 0.65
C LYS A 10 14.02 10.68 1.68
N ILE A 11 12.84 10.14 1.39
CA ILE A 11 12.23 9.06 2.18
C ILE A 11 13.00 7.76 1.88
N ASN A 12 13.72 7.27 2.88
CA ASN A 12 14.51 6.04 2.85
C ASN A 12 13.59 4.80 2.71
N SER A 13 13.90 3.91 1.75
CA SER A 13 13.16 2.67 1.42
C SER A 13 13.04 1.65 2.56
N ASN A 14 13.72 1.86 3.69
CA ASN A 14 13.78 0.90 4.79
C ASN A 14 12.56 0.93 5.74
N THR A 15 11.70 1.96 5.66
CA THR A 15 10.53 2.10 6.55
C THR A 15 9.42 1.09 6.23
N ALA A 16 9.20 0.75 4.96
CA ALA A 16 8.17 -0.19 4.53
C ALA A 16 8.40 -1.62 5.05
N THR A 17 9.67 -2.05 5.20
CA THR A 17 10.02 -3.39 5.66
C THR A 17 9.77 -3.61 7.15
N THR A 18 9.68 -2.54 7.93
CA THR A 18 9.48 -2.63 9.40
C THR A 18 8.01 -2.83 9.75
N ILE A 19 7.09 -2.25 8.97
CA ILE A 19 5.63 -2.31 9.21
C ILE A 19 5.06 -3.73 9.02
N LEU A 20 5.68 -4.56 8.18
CA LEU A 20 5.22 -5.93 7.90
C LEU A 20 5.66 -6.97 8.94
N LYS A 21 6.50 -6.62 9.92
CA LYS A 21 7.03 -7.59 10.91
C LYS A 21 6.08 -7.88 12.08
N SER A 22 5.02 -7.08 12.26
CA SER A 22 4.10 -7.19 13.40
C SER A 22 2.72 -7.78 13.04
N VAL A 23 2.57 -8.43 11.88
CA VAL A 23 1.29 -9.05 11.50
C VAL A 23 1.27 -10.49 12.01
N ASP A 24 0.26 -10.81 12.83
CA ASP A 24 0.07 -12.12 13.45
C ASP A 24 0.16 -13.25 12.42
N LYS A 25 1.08 -14.19 12.66
CA LYS A 25 1.36 -15.30 11.74
C LYS A 25 0.20 -16.29 11.60
N ASP A 26 -0.77 -16.24 12.50
CA ASP A 26 -1.88 -17.18 12.58
C ASP A 26 -3.04 -16.81 11.64
N LEU A 27 -3.04 -15.60 11.06
CA LEU A 27 -4.01 -15.19 10.03
C LEU A 27 -3.63 -15.68 8.61
N LEU A 28 -2.49 -16.36 8.43
CA LEU A 28 -2.00 -16.86 7.13
C LEU A 28 -2.08 -18.39 6.96
N ALA A 29 -2.74 -19.11 7.85
CA ALA A 29 -2.94 -20.55 7.73
C ALA A 29 -3.91 -20.88 6.56
N GLY A 30 -3.36 -20.98 5.35
CA GLY A 30 -4.11 -21.38 4.15
C GLY A 30 -3.63 -20.73 2.84
N ARG A 31 -2.84 -19.65 2.91
CA ARG A 31 -2.27 -19.02 1.71
C ARG A 31 -0.95 -19.70 1.38
N LYS A 32 -0.90 -20.46 0.27
CA LYS A 32 0.39 -20.85 -0.34
C LYS A 32 1.21 -19.56 -0.49
N LYS A 33 2.41 -19.54 0.10
CA LYS A 33 3.36 -18.43 -0.04
C LYS A 33 3.83 -18.42 -1.50
N GLY A 34 3.04 -17.78 -2.36
CA GLY A 34 3.49 -17.43 -3.69
C GLY A 34 4.72 -16.55 -3.56
N SER A 35 5.77 -16.88 -4.30
CA SER A 35 6.91 -15.98 -4.46
C SER A 35 6.38 -14.64 -4.96
N ILE A 36 6.93 -13.52 -4.50
CA ILE A 36 6.54 -12.20 -5.00
C ILE A 36 6.62 -12.12 -6.54
N LYS A 37 7.48 -12.96 -7.14
CA LYS A 37 7.63 -13.17 -8.58
C LYS A 37 6.34 -13.62 -9.28
N GLU A 38 5.44 -14.30 -8.57
CA GLU A 38 4.17 -14.81 -9.08
C GLU A 38 3.15 -13.69 -9.31
N TYR A 39 3.28 -12.57 -8.60
CA TYR A 39 2.50 -11.34 -8.83
C TYR A 39 2.98 -10.56 -10.06
N PHE A 40 4.25 -10.75 -10.46
CA PHE A 40 4.84 -10.14 -11.65
C PHE A 40 4.76 -11.05 -12.89
N SER A 41 4.18 -12.24 -12.78
CA SER A 41 3.97 -13.13 -13.93
C SER A 41 2.87 -12.58 -14.84
N PRO A 42 3.11 -12.39 -16.14
CA PRO A 42 2.07 -12.00 -17.08
C PRO A 42 0.96 -13.05 -17.09
N ARG A 43 -0.24 -12.66 -16.65
CA ARG A 43 -1.44 -13.49 -16.84
C ARG A 43 -1.75 -13.51 -18.33
N ASN A 44 -1.66 -14.68 -18.95
CA ASN A 44 -2.12 -14.91 -20.32
C ASN A 44 -3.65 -14.75 -20.37
N ILE A 45 -4.11 -13.51 -20.50
CA ILE A 45 -5.49 -13.20 -20.85
C ILE A 45 -5.62 -13.51 -22.33
N VAL A 46 -6.31 -14.61 -22.65
CA VAL A 46 -6.61 -15.02 -24.03
C VAL A 46 -7.55 -13.99 -24.64
N THR A 47 -6.99 -12.97 -25.27
CA THR A 47 -7.72 -12.12 -26.22
C THR A 47 -7.66 -12.82 -27.58
N LYS A 48 -8.66 -13.66 -27.87
CA LYS A 48 -8.95 -14.06 -29.26
C LYS A 48 -9.43 -12.83 -30.03
N LYS A 49 -8.49 -12.04 -30.55
CA LYS A 49 -8.76 -11.08 -31.62
C LYS A 49 -7.94 -11.49 -32.84
N LYS A 50 -8.57 -12.30 -33.69
CA LYS A 50 -8.00 -12.79 -34.94
C LYS A 50 -8.06 -11.66 -35.97
N ASN A 51 -7.08 -10.78 -35.91
CA ASN A 51 -6.79 -9.82 -36.98
C ASN A 51 -5.54 -10.32 -37.66
N SER A 52 -5.71 -11.29 -38.56
CA SER A 52 -4.64 -11.77 -39.45
C SER A 52 -4.43 -10.75 -40.57
N SER A 53 -3.96 -9.55 -40.22
CA SER A 53 -3.15 -8.81 -41.18
C SER A 53 -1.80 -9.49 -41.15
N LYS A 54 -1.51 -10.29 -42.19
CA LYS A 54 -0.16 -10.77 -42.48
C LYS A 54 0.68 -9.55 -42.86
N SER A 55 0.96 -8.67 -41.90
CA SER A 55 2.13 -7.82 -42.00
C SER A 55 3.30 -8.79 -41.94
N ILE A 56 4.00 -8.88 -43.05
CA ILE A 56 5.26 -9.61 -43.13
C ILE A 56 6.09 -9.06 -41.97
N GLN A 57 6.34 -9.91 -40.96
CA GLN A 57 7.28 -9.60 -39.90
C GLN A 57 8.66 -9.63 -40.53
N VAL A 58 9.00 -8.57 -41.26
CA VAL A 58 10.35 -8.33 -41.73
C VAL A 58 11.22 -8.15 -40.50
N ASN A 59 12.14 -9.10 -40.27
CA ASN A 59 13.14 -9.00 -39.23
C ASN A 59 14.12 -7.89 -39.62
N LEU A 60 13.72 -6.66 -39.33
CA LEU A 60 14.38 -5.42 -39.71
C LEU A 60 15.71 -5.25 -38.93
N ASP A 61 15.83 -5.93 -37.78
CA ASP A 61 17.03 -5.97 -36.94
C ASP A 61 18.25 -6.56 -37.65
N LYS A 62 18.03 -7.40 -38.67
CA LYS A 62 19.09 -8.05 -39.44
C LYS A 62 19.70 -7.15 -40.53
N TRP A 63 19.21 -5.93 -40.73
CA TRP A 63 19.58 -5.09 -41.88
C TRP A 63 20.37 -3.83 -41.56
N ILE A 64 20.70 -3.58 -40.29
CA ILE A 64 21.65 -2.50 -39.96
C ILE A 64 23.06 -3.02 -40.24
N SER A 65 23.76 -2.37 -41.16
CA SER A 65 25.15 -2.69 -41.53
C SER A 65 26.15 -1.86 -40.72
N GLU A 66 27.42 -2.27 -40.65
CA GLU A 66 28.49 -1.50 -39.99
C GLU A 66 28.63 -0.09 -40.59
N ASN A 67 28.42 0.05 -41.90
CA ASN A 67 28.44 1.36 -42.56
C ASN A 67 27.34 2.30 -42.05
N ASP A 68 26.21 1.77 -41.58
CA ASP A 68 25.13 2.60 -41.01
C ASP A 68 25.49 3.19 -39.65
N LEU A 69 26.51 2.62 -38.99
CA LEU A 69 26.97 3.03 -37.67
C LEU A 69 28.24 3.89 -37.73
N CYS A 70 28.99 3.83 -38.84
CA CYS A 70 30.30 4.45 -39.00
C CYS A 70 30.31 5.64 -39.98
N LEU A 71 29.30 5.80 -40.84
CA LEU A 71 29.22 6.91 -41.79
C LEU A 71 28.59 8.16 -41.14
N GLU A 72 28.99 9.34 -41.63
CA GLU A 72 28.51 10.64 -41.16
C GLU A 72 26.98 10.82 -41.37
N VAL A 73 26.43 10.15 -42.39
CA VAL A 73 25.00 10.07 -42.66
C VAL A 73 24.59 8.59 -42.76
N PRO A 74 23.80 8.06 -41.81
CA PRO A 74 23.26 6.70 -41.87
C PRO A 74 22.32 6.50 -43.06
N SER A 75 22.20 5.26 -43.54
CA SER A 75 21.26 4.94 -44.64
C SER A 75 19.79 5.16 -44.25
N GLU A 76 18.93 5.29 -45.27
CA GLU A 76 17.47 5.30 -45.07
C GLU A 76 16.97 4.03 -44.35
N THR A 77 17.59 2.88 -44.63
CA THR A 77 17.27 1.61 -43.99
C THR A 77 17.50 1.65 -42.48
N TYR A 78 18.56 2.31 -42.01
CA TYR A 78 18.81 2.50 -40.58
C TYR A 78 17.65 3.28 -39.91
N TRP A 79 17.26 4.41 -40.49
CA TRP A 79 16.18 5.24 -39.92
C TRP A 79 14.85 4.53 -39.91
N LYS A 80 14.56 3.71 -40.93
CA LYS A 80 13.38 2.86 -40.96
C LYS A 80 13.38 1.84 -39.81
N VAL A 81 14.53 1.24 -39.50
CA VAL A 81 14.67 0.30 -38.37
C VAL A 81 14.45 1.00 -37.04
N VAL A 82 15.10 2.15 -36.86
CA VAL A 82 14.99 2.94 -35.63
C VAL A 82 13.55 3.43 -35.41
N ALA A 83 12.88 3.91 -36.47
CA ALA A 83 11.49 4.35 -36.38
C ALA A 83 10.56 3.20 -35.97
N GLU A 84 10.73 2.00 -36.54
CA GLU A 84 9.92 0.84 -36.17
C GLU A 84 10.19 0.37 -34.73
N LYS A 85 11.46 0.42 -34.28
CA LYS A 85 11.81 0.14 -32.87
C LYS A 85 11.15 1.13 -31.91
N ARG A 86 11.26 2.42 -32.22
CA ARG A 86 10.62 3.49 -31.43
C ARG A 86 9.10 3.34 -31.41
N ARG A 87 8.48 2.96 -32.53
CA ARG A 87 7.04 2.70 -32.61
C ARG A 87 6.62 1.56 -31.68
N LYS A 88 7.35 0.45 -31.65
CA LYS A 88 7.08 -0.68 -30.74
C LYS A 88 7.29 -0.30 -29.29
N ALA A 89 8.42 0.32 -28.96
CA ALA A 89 8.70 0.78 -27.60
C ALA A 89 7.64 1.77 -27.09
N LEU A 90 7.17 2.68 -27.95
CA LEU A 90 6.09 3.60 -27.61
C LEU A 90 4.77 2.85 -27.38
N ALA A 91 4.42 1.88 -28.22
CA ALA A 91 3.21 1.09 -28.04
C ALA A 91 3.22 0.30 -26.72
N GLU A 92 4.38 -0.27 -26.36
CA GLU A 92 4.58 -0.96 -25.09
C GLU A 92 4.45 0.00 -23.89
N ALA A 93 5.12 1.16 -23.95
CA ALA A 93 5.03 2.18 -22.91
C ALA A 93 3.61 2.74 -22.72
N LEU A 94 2.87 2.97 -23.80
CA LEU A 94 1.48 3.42 -23.73
C LEU A 94 0.57 2.36 -23.10
N ASN A 95 0.75 1.10 -23.47
CA ASN A 95 -0.01 0.00 -22.89
C ASN A 95 0.29 -0.19 -21.40
N GLU A 96 1.56 -0.12 -21.00
CA GLU A 96 1.94 -0.14 -19.58
C GLU A 96 1.33 1.04 -18.82
N ASN A 97 1.39 2.24 -19.39
CA ASN A 97 0.80 3.43 -18.77
C ASN A 97 -0.72 3.29 -18.56
N GLU A 98 -1.44 2.75 -19.55
CA GLU A 98 -2.87 2.46 -19.40
C GLU A 98 -3.14 1.47 -18.25
N ILE A 99 -2.33 0.42 -18.13
CA ILE A 99 -2.45 -0.56 -17.04
C ILE A 99 -2.16 0.08 -15.68
N LEU A 100 -1.12 0.89 -15.59
CA LEU A 100 -0.74 1.60 -14.37
C LEU A 100 -1.85 2.57 -13.93
N HIS A 101 -2.43 3.33 -14.86
CA HIS A 101 -3.56 4.21 -14.55
C HIS A 101 -4.78 3.45 -14.03
N LYS A 102 -5.12 2.31 -14.63
CA LYS A 102 -6.22 1.45 -14.13
C LYS A 102 -5.93 0.93 -12.73
N SER A 103 -4.73 0.43 -12.49
CA SER A 103 -4.32 -0.09 -11.18
C SER A 103 -4.33 1.01 -10.12
N LEU A 104 -3.84 2.22 -10.47
CA LEU A 104 -3.85 3.36 -9.57
C LEU A 104 -5.28 3.75 -9.22
N SER A 105 -6.16 3.87 -10.21
CA SER A 105 -7.57 4.21 -10.00
C SER A 105 -8.25 3.23 -9.04
N LEU A 106 -8.09 1.92 -9.26
CA LEU A 106 -8.65 0.89 -8.39
C LEU A 106 -8.12 1.01 -6.96
N LEU A 107 -6.79 1.15 -6.80
CA LEU A 107 -6.18 1.23 -5.47
C LEU A 107 -6.58 2.52 -4.74
N THR A 108 -6.74 3.64 -5.46
CA THR A 108 -7.23 4.90 -4.87
C THR A 108 -8.68 4.80 -4.42
N GLU A 109 -9.53 4.11 -5.17
CA GLU A 109 -10.92 3.86 -4.80
C GLU A 109 -11.03 2.97 -3.55
N GLU A 110 -10.25 1.89 -3.50
CA GLU A 110 -10.19 1.02 -2.32
C GLU A 110 -9.68 1.77 -1.09
N ASN A 111 -8.62 2.58 -1.25
CA ASN A 111 -8.09 3.39 -0.16
C ASN A 111 -9.14 4.39 0.36
N LEU A 112 -9.87 5.05 -0.54
CA LEU A 112 -10.95 5.96 -0.18
C LEU A 112 -12.05 5.23 0.59
N LYS A 113 -12.42 4.02 0.16
CA LYS A 113 -13.41 3.20 0.85
C LYS A 113 -12.97 2.86 2.28
N TYR A 114 -11.72 2.44 2.48
CA TYR A 114 -11.21 2.12 3.81
C TYR A 114 -11.13 3.35 4.72
N LYS A 115 -10.74 4.50 4.18
CA LYS A 115 -10.76 5.77 4.93
C LYS A 115 -12.16 6.11 5.42
N LYS A 116 -13.16 6.03 4.55
CA LYS A 116 -14.56 6.26 4.93
C LYS A 116 -15.03 5.32 6.05
N LEU A 117 -14.70 4.03 5.95
CA LEU A 117 -15.08 3.05 6.97
C LEU A 117 -14.37 3.34 8.31
N LEU A 118 -13.11 3.78 8.27
CA LEU A 118 -12.38 4.17 9.46
C LEU A 118 -13.01 5.42 10.11
N ASP A 119 -13.39 6.41 9.31
CA ASP A 119 -14.06 7.62 9.79
C ASP A 119 -15.41 7.29 10.44
N GLU A 120 -16.19 6.40 9.83
CA GLU A 120 -17.46 5.91 10.39
C GLU A 120 -17.25 5.14 11.71
N ALA A 121 -16.26 4.26 11.77
CA ALA A 121 -15.92 3.54 13.00
C ALA A 121 -15.46 4.49 14.12
N ASN A 122 -14.67 5.52 13.79
CA ASN A 122 -14.25 6.53 14.74
C ASN A 122 -15.43 7.36 15.25
N SER A 123 -16.36 7.74 14.36
CA SER A 123 -17.60 8.43 14.74
C SER A 123 -18.46 7.55 15.66
N PHE A 124 -18.58 6.25 15.39
CA PHE A 124 -19.27 5.32 16.27
C PHE A 124 -18.60 5.25 17.66
N ILE A 125 -17.27 5.17 17.71
CA ILE A 125 -16.51 5.17 18.96
C ILE A 125 -16.76 6.46 19.76
N GLU A 126 -16.84 7.62 19.10
CA GLU A 126 -17.13 8.90 19.73
C GLU A 126 -18.51 8.91 20.38
N VAL A 127 -19.55 8.46 19.65
CA VAL A 127 -20.91 8.31 20.19
C VAL A 127 -20.94 7.35 21.38
N CYS A 128 -20.24 6.21 21.31
CA CYS A 128 -20.15 5.29 22.45
C CYS A 128 -19.47 5.93 23.66
N LYS A 129 -18.41 6.73 23.46
CA LYS A 129 -17.72 7.44 24.55
C LYS A 129 -18.63 8.48 25.19
N GLU A 130 -19.39 9.22 24.40
CA GLU A 130 -20.39 10.18 24.91
C GLU A 130 -21.41 9.47 25.80
N LEU A 131 -22.04 8.40 25.29
CA LEU A 131 -23.05 7.65 26.04
C LEU A 131 -22.52 7.02 27.33
N MET A 132 -21.28 6.52 27.33
CA MET A 132 -20.66 5.97 28.55
C MET A 132 -20.32 7.07 29.57
N SER A 133 -19.97 8.28 29.09
CA SER A 133 -19.65 9.42 29.96
C SER A 133 -20.88 9.92 30.72
N ASP A 134 -22.07 9.88 30.10
CA ASP A 134 -23.34 10.28 30.72
C ASP A 134 -23.83 9.32 31.83
N THR A 135 -23.22 8.15 31.98
CA THR A 135 -23.62 7.13 32.97
C THR A 135 -22.71 7.02 34.20
N ALA A 136 -21.57 7.72 34.20
CA ALA A 136 -20.55 7.58 35.26
C ALA A 136 -20.75 8.51 36.47
N ASP A 137 -21.48 9.62 36.31
CA ASP A 137 -21.50 10.71 37.30
C ASP A 137 -22.87 10.97 37.98
N ASP A 138 -23.92 10.21 37.64
CA ASP A 138 -25.26 10.32 38.28
C ASP A 138 -25.78 8.97 38.80
N THR A 139 -24.92 8.23 39.52
CA THR A 139 -25.43 7.33 40.56
C THR A 139 -25.35 8.13 41.85
N GLY A 140 -26.41 8.87 42.18
CA GLY A 140 -26.55 9.68 43.41
C GLY A 140 -26.50 8.89 44.72
N ILE A 141 -25.49 8.03 44.88
CA ILE A 141 -25.16 7.31 46.10
C ILE A 141 -23.97 8.07 46.70
N GLU A 142 -24.29 9.06 47.53
CA GLU A 142 -23.33 9.59 48.50
C GLU A 142 -22.92 8.45 49.43
N ILE A 143 -21.74 7.87 49.20
CA ILE A 143 -21.06 7.05 50.20
C ILE A 143 -20.39 8.04 51.14
N ASP A 144 -21.17 8.61 52.05
CA ASP A 144 -20.67 9.40 53.16
C ASP A 144 -21.10 8.80 54.50
N ASP A 145 -20.08 8.67 55.35
CA ASP A 145 -20.08 8.48 56.79
C ASP A 145 -20.54 7.17 57.47
N THR A 146 -19.53 6.60 58.14
CA THR A 146 -19.55 5.90 59.43
C THR A 146 -19.98 4.43 59.46
N LYS A 147 -19.01 3.51 59.47
CA LYS A 147 -18.54 2.81 60.70
C LYS A 147 -17.19 2.15 60.41
N ILE A 148 -16.12 2.92 60.61
CA ILE A 148 -14.81 2.36 60.94
C ILE A 148 -15.04 1.44 62.14
N CYS A 149 -14.76 0.15 61.94
CA CYS A 149 -14.78 -0.85 62.99
C CYS A 149 -13.70 -0.50 64.02
N ASN A 150 -14.11 0.10 65.14
CA ASN A 150 -13.32 0.03 66.36
C ASN A 150 -13.37 -1.41 66.87
N GLY A 151 -12.60 -2.28 66.25
CA GLY A 151 -12.13 -3.51 66.87
C GLY A 151 -11.04 -3.13 67.87
N THR A 152 -11.43 -2.97 69.13
CA THR A 152 -10.52 -2.94 70.28
C THR A 152 -9.58 -4.15 70.19
N ILE A 153 -8.32 -3.93 69.81
CA ILE A 153 -7.24 -4.89 70.06
C ILE A 153 -6.74 -4.59 71.47
N GLU A 154 -7.39 -5.15 72.48
CA GLU A 154 -6.78 -5.30 73.80
C GLU A 154 -5.91 -6.56 73.78
N ASN A 155 -4.60 -6.35 73.63
CA ASN A 155 -3.58 -7.32 74.04
C ASN A 155 -2.64 -6.60 75.01
N GLY A 156 -2.79 -6.90 76.30
CA GLY A 156 -1.99 -6.30 77.36
C GLY A 156 -2.18 -7.00 78.71
N ILE A 157 -1.59 -8.20 78.82
CA ILE A 157 -0.87 -8.76 79.99
C ILE A 157 -1.42 -8.36 81.38
N GLU A 158 -1.99 -9.33 82.10
CA GLU A 158 -2.02 -9.32 83.58
C GLU A 158 -1.25 -10.51 84.16
N PRO A 159 -0.67 -10.36 85.37
CA PRO A 159 0.37 -11.23 85.91
C PRO A 159 -0.19 -12.41 86.71
N ILE A 160 0.56 -13.52 86.72
CA ILE A 160 0.32 -14.67 87.60
C ILE A 160 0.94 -14.34 88.97
N GLU A 161 0.11 -14.29 90.01
CA GLU A 161 0.53 -14.51 91.41
C GLU A 161 0.60 -16.00 91.74
#